data_AF-A0A7S0MR07-F1
#
_entry.id   AF-A0A7S0MR07-F1
#
_cell.length_a   1.000
_cell.length_b   1.000
_cell.length_c   1.000
_cell.angle_alpha   90.00
_cell.angle_beta   90.00
_cell.angle_gamma   90.00
#
_symmetry.space_group_name_H-M   'P 1'
#
loop_
_entity.id
_entity.type
_entity.pdbx_description
1 polymer ?
#
loop_
_entity_poly.entity_id
_entity_poly.type
_entity_poly.pdbx_seq_one_letter_code
_entity_poly.pdbx_strand_id
1 'polypeptide(L)'
;SKMSLKELAAEREERNRARGINVIPDVNETPETIKLKPLPSRISQARPTQPARSALNNLKSAHRSIRMGHSIGLMICSFSIFLILFPWVLRTQLLIACIFMAGAWMARSGAGFLHSCLPLMFREGDAPSVTEVEAHDKNLFLPTLSGSALALEWEVALENLAFICTYGKRNCLTGRMYTGELSLGKIFGLVWSKLREGVTQCG
;
A
#
# COMPACT_ATOMS: atom_id res chain seq x y z
N SER A 1 -38.16 -17.78 -16.62
CA SER A 1 -37.26 -18.75 -17.26
C SER A 1 -35.89 -18.61 -16.62
N LYS A 2 -35.37 -19.63 -15.91
CA LYS A 2 -34.08 -19.56 -15.21
C LYS A 2 -33.01 -20.17 -16.10
N MET A 3 -32.20 -19.32 -16.73
CA MET A 3 -31.01 -19.74 -17.49
C MET A 3 -30.02 -20.42 -16.55
N SER A 4 -29.51 -21.57 -16.96
CA SER A 4 -28.55 -22.39 -16.23
C SER A 4 -27.16 -21.74 -16.26
N LEU A 5 -26.37 -21.91 -15.19
CA LEU A 5 -24.98 -21.41 -15.11
C LEU A 5 -24.09 -21.90 -16.27
N LYS A 6 -24.44 -23.04 -16.88
CA LYS A 6 -23.74 -23.56 -18.06
C LYS A 6 -24.05 -22.76 -19.32
N GLU A 7 -25.25 -22.20 -19.45
CA GLU A 7 -25.66 -21.37 -20.59
C GLU A 7 -24.98 -19.98 -20.52
N LEU A 8 -24.84 -19.42 -19.32
CA LEU A 8 -24.10 -18.17 -19.08
C LEU A 8 -22.58 -18.30 -19.33
N ALA A 9 -22.01 -19.48 -19.13
CA ALA A 9 -20.61 -19.75 -19.43
C ALA A 9 -20.37 -19.86 -20.94
N ALA A 10 -21.28 -20.53 -21.66
CA ALA A 10 -21.23 -20.64 -23.11
C ALA A 10 -21.39 -19.27 -23.80
N GLU A 11 -22.31 -18.42 -23.32
CA GLU A 11 -22.53 -17.07 -23.86
C GLU A 11 -21.29 -16.15 -23.69
N ARG A 12 -20.53 -16.34 -22.61
CA ARG A 12 -19.28 -15.57 -22.37
C ARG A 12 -18.13 -16.03 -23.26
N GLU A 13 -18.05 -17.33 -23.55
CA GLU A 13 -17.03 -17.86 -24.45
C GLU A 13 -17.28 -17.41 -25.90
N GLU A 14 -18.55 -17.33 -26.29
CA GLU A 14 -18.99 -16.86 -27.61
C GLU A 14 -18.73 -15.34 -27.81
N ARG A 15 -18.97 -14.51 -26.77
CA ARG A 15 -18.58 -13.08 -26.81
C ARG A 15 -17.08 -12.83 -26.85
N ASN A 16 -16.28 -13.71 -26.24
CA ASN A 16 -14.82 -13.60 -26.28
C ASN A 16 -14.26 -14.02 -27.64
N ARG A 17 -14.89 -14.98 -28.33
CA ARG A 17 -14.51 -15.34 -29.72
C ARG A 17 -14.92 -14.28 -30.73
N ALA A 18 -16.04 -13.58 -30.51
CA ALA A 18 -16.49 -12.47 -31.37
C ALA A 18 -15.60 -11.21 -31.27
N ARG A 19 -14.74 -11.09 -30.25
CA ARG A 19 -13.80 -9.97 -30.06
C ARG A 19 -12.39 -10.24 -30.61
N GLY A 20 -12.26 -11.15 -31.57
CA GLY A 20 -11.08 -11.15 -32.42
C GLY A 20 -10.93 -9.78 -33.12
N ILE A 21 -9.71 -9.24 -33.07
CA ILE A 21 -9.09 -8.24 -33.99
C ILE A 21 -8.46 -7.03 -33.27
N ASN A 22 -7.12 -7.00 -33.39
CA ASN A 22 -6.22 -5.86 -33.58
C ASN A 22 -6.85 -4.47 -33.70
N VAL A 23 -6.39 -3.50 -32.90
CA VAL A 23 -6.17 -2.11 -33.35
C VAL A 23 -5.04 -1.47 -32.52
N ILE A 24 -3.90 -1.21 -33.18
CA ILE A 24 -2.96 -0.13 -32.85
C ILE A 24 -3.59 1.18 -33.37
N PRO A 25 -3.45 2.31 -32.67
CA PRO A 25 -2.99 3.48 -33.41
C PRO A 25 -1.91 4.29 -32.70
N ASP A 26 -1.06 4.82 -33.56
CA ASP A 26 0.05 5.73 -33.38
C ASP A 26 -0.42 7.20 -33.57
N VAL A 27 0.47 8.15 -33.24
CA VAL A 27 0.59 9.54 -33.74
C VAL A 27 -0.01 10.69 -32.91
N ASN A 28 0.92 11.53 -32.43
CA ASN A 28 0.98 12.99 -32.23
C ASN A 28 -0.32 13.81 -32.07
N GLU A 29 -0.33 14.66 -31.03
CA GLU A 29 -0.50 16.12 -31.17
C GLU A 29 -0.19 16.87 -29.85
N THR A 30 0.67 17.89 -29.95
CA THR A 30 0.72 19.11 -29.11
C THR A 30 0.44 20.28 -30.06
N PRO A 31 0.05 21.51 -29.65
CA PRO A 31 0.30 22.16 -28.36
C PRO A 31 -0.85 23.03 -27.80
N GLU A 32 -0.78 23.45 -26.53
CA GLU A 32 -1.06 24.85 -26.15
C GLU A 32 -0.61 25.19 -24.72
N THR A 33 0.17 26.27 -24.65
CA THR A 33 0.82 26.85 -23.47
C THR A 33 -0.15 27.70 -22.64
N ILE A 34 -0.49 27.25 -21.43
CA ILE A 34 -1.06 28.13 -20.39
C ILE A 34 0.04 28.50 -19.40
N LYS A 35 0.54 29.75 -19.50
CA LYS A 35 1.39 30.39 -18.49
C LYS A 35 0.61 30.56 -17.19
N LEU A 36 0.74 29.62 -16.27
CA LEU A 36 0.36 29.78 -14.87
C LEU A 36 1.60 30.16 -14.05
N LYS A 37 1.51 31.32 -13.40
CA LYS A 37 2.48 31.90 -12.46
C LYS A 37 2.73 30.87 -11.34
N PRO A 38 3.98 30.42 -11.09
CA PRO A 38 4.21 29.37 -10.11
C PRO A 38 3.98 29.91 -8.68
N LEU A 39 2.96 29.36 -8.01
CA LEU A 39 2.79 29.47 -6.57
C LEU A 39 3.92 28.66 -5.89
N PRO A 40 4.58 29.18 -4.84
CA PRO A 40 5.63 28.44 -4.16
C PRO A 40 5.00 27.43 -3.21
N SER A 41 4.76 26.22 -3.70
CA SER A 41 4.45 25.08 -2.84
C SER A 41 5.18 23.84 -3.32
N ARG A 42 6.51 23.93 -3.37
CA ARG A 42 7.35 22.74 -3.32
C ARG A 42 7.94 22.68 -1.92
N ILE A 43 7.29 21.88 -1.07
CA ILE A 43 8.04 21.15 -0.07
C ILE A 43 9.07 20.39 -0.89
N SER A 44 10.33 20.83 -0.86
CA SER A 44 11.43 20.13 -1.49
C SER A 44 11.51 18.76 -0.83
N GLN A 45 10.84 17.77 -1.43
CA GLN A 45 11.07 16.37 -1.13
C GLN A 45 12.55 16.14 -1.38
N ALA A 46 13.32 16.03 -0.30
CA ALA A 46 14.72 15.65 -0.37
C ALA A 46 14.78 14.33 -1.16
N ARG A 47 15.44 14.37 -2.32
CA ARG A 47 15.60 13.17 -3.15
C ARG A 47 16.28 12.11 -2.28
N PRO A 48 15.66 10.93 -2.06
CA PRO A 48 16.26 9.94 -1.19
C PRO A 48 17.61 9.52 -1.76
N THR A 49 18.62 9.46 -0.89
CA THR A 49 19.98 9.02 -1.20
C THR A 49 19.93 7.64 -1.89
N GLN A 50 20.83 7.38 -2.85
CA GLN A 50 20.92 6.09 -3.55
C GLN A 50 20.78 4.84 -2.65
N PRO A 51 21.43 4.74 -1.47
CA PRO A 51 21.27 3.58 -0.58
C PRO A 51 19.85 3.40 -0.03
N ALA A 52 19.11 4.50 0.18
CA ALA A 52 17.74 4.45 0.65
C ALA A 52 16.79 3.92 -0.44
N ARG A 53 17.05 4.24 -1.71
CA ARG A 53 16.28 3.71 -2.85
C ARG A 53 16.50 2.22 -3.07
N SER A 54 17.73 1.72 -2.90
CA SER A 54 17.99 0.28 -2.95
C SER A 54 17.31 -0.47 -1.81
N ALA A 55 17.30 0.11 -0.60
CA ALA A 55 16.57 -0.45 0.54
C ALA A 55 15.06 -0.52 0.28
N LEU A 56 14.47 0.52 -0.31
CA LEU A 56 13.07 0.52 -0.74
C LEU A 56 12.80 -0.58 -1.76
N ASN A 57 13.62 -0.69 -2.81
CA ASN A 57 13.41 -1.71 -3.85
C ASN A 57 13.48 -3.12 -3.27
N ASN A 58 14.41 -3.37 -2.35
CA ASN A 58 14.53 -4.64 -1.63
C ASN A 58 13.27 -4.91 -0.78
N LEU A 59 12.71 -3.89 -0.11
CA LEU A 59 11.49 -4.06 0.67
C LEU A 59 10.25 -4.24 -0.21
N LYS A 60 10.19 -3.57 -1.37
CA LYS A 60 9.10 -3.75 -2.34
C LYS A 60 9.10 -5.15 -2.96
N SER A 61 10.27 -5.76 -3.15
CA SER A 61 10.41 -7.14 -3.58
C SER A 61 10.18 -8.16 -2.46
N ALA A 62 10.14 -7.73 -1.20
CA ALA A 62 9.97 -8.62 -0.06
C ALA A 62 8.57 -9.23 0.01
N HIS A 63 8.47 -10.35 0.72
CA HIS A 63 7.20 -10.99 1.02
C HIS A 63 6.17 -10.01 1.58
N ARG A 64 4.90 -10.15 1.19
CA ARG A 64 3.82 -9.21 1.56
C ARG A 64 3.62 -9.09 3.07
N SER A 65 3.74 -10.18 3.81
CA SER A 65 3.63 -10.15 5.27
C SER A 65 4.77 -9.37 5.93
N ILE A 66 5.96 -9.31 5.31
CA ILE A 66 7.08 -8.46 5.74
C ILE A 66 6.70 -7.00 5.53
N ARG A 67 6.26 -6.63 4.32
CA ARG A 67 5.81 -5.26 4.01
C ARG A 67 4.68 -4.79 4.93
N MET A 68 3.71 -5.66 5.21
CA MET A 68 2.62 -5.37 6.15
C MET A 68 3.15 -5.23 7.59
N GLY A 69 4.11 -6.04 8.01
CA GLY A 69 4.76 -5.92 9.31
C GLY A 69 5.40 -4.54 9.50
N HIS A 70 6.14 -4.06 8.50
CA HIS A 70 6.69 -2.71 8.48
C HIS A 70 5.61 -1.62 8.57
N SER A 71 4.53 -1.76 7.81
CA SER A 71 3.43 -0.78 7.80
C SER A 71 2.69 -0.71 9.15
N ILE A 72 2.46 -1.86 9.78
CA ILE A 72 1.82 -1.95 11.10
C ILE A 72 2.76 -1.42 12.18
N GLY A 73 4.05 -1.80 12.13
CA GLY A 73 5.06 -1.26 13.03
C GLY A 73 5.13 0.26 12.96
N LEU A 74 5.13 0.83 11.74
CA LEU A 74 5.09 2.27 11.51
C LEU A 74 3.88 2.91 12.18
N MET A 75 2.68 2.37 11.95
CA MET A 75 1.45 2.89 12.55
C MET A 75 1.48 2.81 14.08
N ILE A 76 1.94 1.70 14.66
CA ILE A 76 2.06 1.55 16.11
C ILE A 76 3.03 2.58 16.68
N CYS A 77 4.21 2.74 16.08
CA CYS A 77 5.20 3.72 16.53
C CYS A 77 4.69 5.16 16.39
N SER A 78 4.06 5.52 15.28
CA SER A 78 3.44 6.84 15.09
C SER A 78 2.33 7.11 16.11
N PHE A 79 1.50 6.10 16.40
CA PHE A 79 0.46 6.20 17.41
C PHE A 79 1.04 6.36 18.82
N SER A 80 2.10 5.62 19.16
CA SER A 80 2.81 5.81 20.43
C SER A 80 3.35 7.24 20.57
N ILE A 81 3.96 7.80 19.53
CA ILE A 81 4.45 9.20 19.54
C ILE A 81 3.28 10.17 19.75
N PHE A 82 2.15 9.94 19.07
CA PHE A 82 0.95 10.75 19.25
C PHE A 82 0.42 10.69 20.69
N LEU A 83 0.42 9.52 21.33
CA LEU A 83 -0.01 9.36 22.72
C LEU A 83 0.87 10.13 23.73
N ILE A 84 2.17 10.30 23.46
CA ILE A 84 3.08 11.08 24.32
C ILE A 84 2.64 12.55 24.38
N LEU A 85 2.00 13.08 23.34
CA LEU A 85 1.56 14.48 23.27
C LEU A 85 0.41 14.80 24.24
N PHE A 86 -0.24 13.78 24.83
CA PHE A 86 -1.34 13.97 25.77
C PHE A 86 -0.82 13.99 27.21
N PRO A 87 -0.95 15.12 27.94
CA PRO A 87 -0.35 15.28 29.27
C PRO A 87 -0.91 14.31 30.32
N TRP A 88 -2.14 13.83 30.13
CA TRP A 88 -2.81 12.85 31.00
C TRP A 88 -2.18 11.44 30.92
N VAL A 89 -1.37 11.19 29.90
CA VAL A 89 -0.72 9.91 29.60
C VAL A 89 0.71 9.85 30.18
N LEU A 90 1.18 10.91 30.87
CA LEU A 90 2.51 10.92 31.50
C LEU A 90 2.70 9.83 32.58
N ARG A 91 1.62 9.33 33.19
CA ARG A 91 1.72 8.22 34.16
C ARG A 91 1.92 6.87 33.49
N THR A 92 1.69 6.76 32.19
CA THR A 92 1.78 5.52 31.41
C THR A 92 2.96 5.55 30.43
N GLN A 93 3.99 6.36 30.67
CA GLN A 93 5.20 6.43 29.82
C GLN A 93 5.86 5.07 29.60
N LEU A 94 5.89 4.21 30.63
CA LEU A 94 6.39 2.84 30.49
C LEU A 94 5.54 2.04 29.50
N LEU A 95 4.21 2.14 29.59
CA LEU A 95 3.28 1.48 28.67
C LEU A 95 3.48 2.00 27.23
N ILE A 96 3.62 3.31 27.05
CA ILE A 96 3.88 3.91 25.73
C ILE A 96 5.19 3.40 25.15
N ALA A 97 6.26 3.32 25.96
CA ALA A 97 7.54 2.77 25.55
C ALA A 97 7.40 1.29 25.16
N CYS A 98 6.65 0.49 25.92
CA CYS A 98 6.35 -0.90 25.55
C CYS A 98 5.60 -0.99 24.22
N ILE A 99 4.60 -0.14 23.98
CA ILE A 99 3.87 -0.12 22.70
C ILE A 99 4.80 0.26 21.54
N PHE A 100 5.65 1.27 21.74
CA PHE A 100 6.63 1.68 20.74
C PHE A 100 7.62 0.55 20.41
N MET A 101 8.13 -0.13 21.44
CA MET A 101 9.02 -1.29 21.27
C MET A 101 8.31 -2.47 20.60
N ALA A 102 7.03 -2.70 20.90
CA ALA A 102 6.23 -3.70 20.21
C ALA A 102 6.04 -3.37 18.73
N GLY A 103 5.85 -2.10 18.38
CA GLY A 103 5.82 -1.63 17.00
C GLY A 103 7.14 -1.89 16.27
N ALA A 104 8.26 -1.56 16.91
CA ALA A 104 9.59 -1.86 16.37
C ALA A 104 9.83 -3.36 16.20
N TRP A 105 9.44 -4.19 17.19
CA TRP A 105 9.55 -5.64 17.09
C TRP A 105 8.69 -6.20 15.96
N MET A 106 7.47 -5.69 15.78
CA MET A 106 6.57 -6.12 14.71
C MET A 106 7.13 -5.83 13.32
N ALA A 107 7.76 -4.66 13.12
CA ALA A 107 8.40 -4.32 11.86
C ALA A 107 9.57 -5.26 11.51
N ARG A 108 10.33 -5.69 12.53
CA ARG A 108 11.58 -6.46 12.38
C ARG A 108 11.40 -7.96 12.28
N SER A 109 10.51 -8.52 13.11
CA SER A 109 10.38 -9.97 13.28
C SER A 109 8.92 -10.44 13.22
N GLY A 110 7.97 -9.51 13.13
CA GLY A 110 6.55 -9.81 13.19
C GLY A 110 5.99 -10.51 11.95
N ALA A 111 6.74 -10.60 10.84
CA ALA A 111 6.22 -11.06 9.56
C ALA A 111 5.66 -12.49 9.55
N GLY A 112 6.30 -13.43 10.28
CA GLY A 112 5.84 -14.82 10.40
C GLY A 112 4.58 -14.94 11.26
N PHE A 113 4.54 -14.22 12.38
CA PHE A 113 3.33 -14.08 13.20
C PHE A 113 2.20 -13.45 12.39
N LEU A 114 2.49 -12.37 11.66
CA LEU A 114 1.52 -11.66 10.84
C LEU A 114 0.93 -12.56 9.75
N HIS A 115 1.78 -13.31 9.04
CA HIS A 115 1.32 -14.27 8.03
C HIS A 115 0.31 -15.27 8.62
N SER A 116 0.57 -15.74 9.84
CA SER A 116 -0.30 -16.70 10.53
C SER A 116 -1.63 -16.07 10.99
N CYS A 117 -1.65 -14.78 11.31
CA CYS A 117 -2.85 -14.05 11.68
C CYS A 117 -3.62 -13.47 10.49
N LEU A 118 -3.00 -13.33 9.32
CA LEU A 118 -3.63 -12.74 8.14
C LEU A 118 -4.75 -13.65 7.61
N PRO A 119 -5.90 -13.09 7.21
CA PRO A 119 -6.92 -13.81 6.45
C PRO A 119 -6.34 -14.43 5.18
N LEU A 120 -6.84 -15.60 4.77
CA LEU A 120 -6.35 -16.33 3.59
C LEU A 120 -6.31 -15.48 2.31
N MET A 121 -7.25 -14.56 2.15
CA MET A 121 -7.33 -13.63 1.02
C MET A 121 -6.15 -12.64 0.91
N PHE A 122 -5.35 -12.48 1.97
CA PHE A 122 -4.17 -11.62 2.01
C PHE A 122 -2.86 -12.41 2.09
N ARG A 123 -2.92 -13.74 2.18
CA ARG A 123 -1.74 -14.60 2.14
C ARG A 123 -1.31 -14.78 0.70
N GLU A 124 -0.03 -14.55 0.45
CA GLU A 124 0.60 -14.78 -0.84
C GLU A 124 1.60 -15.91 -0.59
N GLY A 125 1.44 -17.07 -1.21
CA GLY A 125 2.34 -18.21 -1.00
C GLY A 125 2.45 -18.70 0.45
N ASP A 126 3.56 -19.38 0.72
CA ASP A 126 3.92 -19.90 2.04
C ASP A 126 4.45 -18.79 2.97
N ALA A 127 4.56 -19.07 4.27
CA ALA A 127 5.10 -18.12 5.22
C ALA A 127 6.58 -17.78 4.90
N PRO A 128 7.01 -16.52 5.06
CA PRO A 128 8.40 -16.14 4.80
C PRO A 128 9.34 -16.88 5.76
N SER A 129 10.51 -17.28 5.26
CA SER A 129 11.51 -17.95 6.09
C SER A 129 12.15 -16.96 7.08
N VAL A 130 12.70 -17.46 8.19
CA VAL A 130 13.42 -16.63 9.17
C VAL A 130 14.57 -15.85 8.51
N THR A 131 15.27 -16.50 7.58
CA THR A 131 16.36 -15.89 6.80
C THR A 131 15.90 -14.76 5.89
N GLU A 132 14.70 -14.86 5.32
CA GLU A 132 14.10 -13.80 4.50
C GLU A 132 13.70 -12.60 5.37
N VAL A 133 13.11 -12.85 6.55
CA VAL A 133 12.76 -11.80 7.51
C VAL A 133 14.02 -11.04 7.98
N GLU A 134 15.08 -11.76 8.35
CA GLU A 134 16.35 -11.17 8.78
C GLU A 134 17.06 -10.36 7.68
N ALA A 135 16.90 -10.75 6.41
CA ALA A 135 17.47 -10.02 5.28
C ALA A 135 16.80 -8.64 5.08
N HIS A 136 15.54 -8.50 5.51
CA HIS A 136 14.76 -7.27 5.38
C HIS A 136 14.70 -6.42 6.66
N ASP A 137 15.03 -7.00 7.83
CA ASP A 137 15.10 -6.35 9.14
C ASP A 137 15.97 -5.07 9.18
N LYS A 138 17.11 -5.10 8.48
CA LYS A 138 18.18 -4.09 8.65
C LYS A 138 17.93 -2.75 7.95
N ASN A 139 16.93 -2.67 7.08
CA ASN A 139 16.95 -1.65 6.04
C ASN A 139 16.11 -0.41 6.30
N LEU A 140 15.14 -0.42 7.23
CA LEU A 140 14.15 0.65 7.20
C LEU A 140 13.49 1.03 8.55
N PHE A 141 13.59 0.19 9.60
CA PHE A 141 12.95 0.48 10.88
C PHE A 141 13.95 0.78 12.02
N LEU A 142 14.02 2.07 12.39
CA LEU A 142 14.64 2.70 13.58
C LEU A 142 16.11 3.18 13.61
N PRO A 143 17.16 2.56 13.02
CA PRO A 143 18.51 3.11 13.17
C PRO A 143 18.76 4.35 12.31
N THR A 144 17.89 4.62 11.33
CA THR A 144 17.99 5.77 10.42
C THR A 144 16.72 6.59 10.44
N LEU A 145 16.50 7.37 11.51
CA LEU A 145 15.49 8.45 11.58
C LEU A 145 15.79 9.60 10.59
N SER A 146 16.22 9.27 9.38
CA SER A 146 16.33 10.21 8.29
C SER A 146 14.94 10.40 7.69
N GLY A 147 14.55 11.65 7.40
CA GLY A 147 13.28 11.95 6.76
C GLY A 147 13.07 11.18 5.44
N SER A 148 14.16 10.83 4.74
CA SER A 148 14.13 9.98 3.55
C SER A 148 13.73 8.53 3.82
N ALA A 149 14.22 7.90 4.90
CA ALA A 149 13.83 6.52 5.23
C ALA A 149 12.35 6.46 5.64
N LEU A 150 11.90 7.46 6.40
CA LEU A 150 10.49 7.59 6.78
C LEU A 150 9.58 7.78 5.56
N ALA A 151 9.99 8.60 4.58
CA ALA A 151 9.23 8.80 3.35
C ALA A 151 9.08 7.50 2.53
N LEU A 152 10.11 6.65 2.55
CA LEU A 152 10.11 5.35 1.86
C LEU A 152 9.24 4.32 2.60
N GLU A 153 9.30 4.26 3.93
CA GLU A 153 8.38 3.46 4.74
C GLU A 153 6.92 3.86 4.50
N TRP A 154 6.68 5.17 4.41
CA TRP A 154 5.36 5.72 4.12
C TRP A 154 4.84 5.30 2.73
N GLU A 155 5.72 5.27 1.72
CA GLU A 155 5.36 4.80 0.39
C GLU A 155 4.92 3.32 0.41
N VAL A 156 5.65 2.46 1.12
CA VAL A 156 5.30 1.04 1.30
C VAL A 156 3.99 0.87 2.09
N ALA A 157 3.79 1.69 3.13
CA ALA A 157 2.54 1.70 3.89
C ALA A 157 1.34 2.07 3.03
N LEU A 158 1.48 3.07 2.15
CA LEU A 158 0.44 3.47 1.21
C LEU A 158 0.14 2.37 0.18
N GLU A 159 1.16 1.70 -0.36
CA GLU A 159 0.98 0.57 -1.28
C GLU A 159 0.21 -0.59 -0.61
N ASN A 160 0.56 -0.92 0.63
CA ASN A 160 -0.15 -1.94 1.40
C ASN A 160 -1.60 -1.54 1.70
N LEU A 161 -1.83 -0.27 2.04
CA LEU A 161 -3.18 0.23 2.28
C LEU A 161 -4.04 0.14 1.02
N ALA A 162 -3.51 0.56 -0.14
CA ALA A 162 -4.18 0.41 -1.43
C ALA A 162 -4.48 -1.06 -1.76
N PHE A 163 -3.56 -1.97 -1.45
CA PHE A 163 -3.78 -3.40 -1.63
C PHE A 163 -4.90 -3.94 -0.72
N ILE A 164 -4.91 -3.57 0.55
CA ILE A 164 -5.96 -3.96 1.50
C ILE A 164 -7.33 -3.46 1.03
N CYS A 165 -7.41 -2.20 0.60
CA CYS A 165 -8.63 -1.61 0.06
C CYS A 165 -9.09 -2.24 -1.26
N THR A 166 -8.20 -2.92 -1.99
CA THR A 166 -8.53 -3.63 -3.23
C THR A 166 -8.65 -5.15 -3.05
N TYR A 167 -8.46 -5.66 -1.83
CA TYR A 167 -8.37 -7.10 -1.53
C TYR A 167 -7.35 -7.85 -2.39
N GLY A 168 -6.37 -7.13 -2.96
CA GLY A 168 -5.44 -7.71 -3.93
C GLY A 168 -6.04 -8.24 -5.22
N LYS A 169 -7.31 -7.93 -5.50
CA LYS A 169 -8.00 -8.34 -6.71
C LYS A 169 -8.22 -7.12 -7.59
N ARG A 170 -8.31 -7.34 -8.91
CA ARG A 170 -8.80 -6.30 -9.83
C ARG A 170 -10.27 -6.02 -9.48
N ASN A 171 -10.53 -4.88 -8.86
CA ASN A 171 -11.84 -4.38 -8.54
C ASN A 171 -12.06 -3.01 -9.21
N CYS A 172 -13.23 -2.42 -8.97
CA CYS A 172 -13.64 -1.14 -9.56
C CYS A 172 -12.76 0.03 -9.11
N LEU A 173 -12.03 -0.16 -8.02
CA LEU A 173 -11.09 0.81 -7.46
C LEU A 173 -9.68 0.63 -8.02
N THR A 174 -9.25 -0.60 -8.35
CA THR A 174 -7.86 -0.92 -8.72
C THR A 174 -7.34 -0.02 -9.82
N GLY A 175 -8.11 0.19 -10.90
CA GLY A 175 -7.71 1.09 -11.99
C GLY A 175 -7.40 2.49 -11.48
N ARG A 176 -8.37 3.14 -10.81
CA ARG A 176 -8.20 4.50 -10.28
C ARG A 176 -7.22 4.60 -9.11
N MET A 177 -7.07 3.53 -8.34
CA MET A 177 -6.18 3.46 -7.18
C MET A 177 -4.72 3.51 -7.62
N TYR A 178 -4.37 2.76 -8.65
CA TYR A 178 -2.99 2.65 -9.16
C TYR A 178 -2.69 3.58 -10.34
N THR A 179 -3.65 4.39 -10.82
CA THR A 179 -3.37 5.43 -11.83
C THR A 179 -2.69 6.65 -11.20
N GLY A 180 -1.44 6.92 -11.57
CA GLY A 180 -0.66 8.07 -11.06
C GLY A 180 -0.12 7.87 -9.64
N GLU A 181 0.29 8.96 -9.00
CA GLU A 181 0.88 8.92 -7.65
C GLU A 181 -0.13 8.41 -6.61
N LEU A 182 0.38 7.67 -5.63
CA LEU A 182 -0.41 7.03 -4.60
C LEU A 182 -0.29 7.87 -3.32
N SER A 183 -1.42 8.35 -2.81
CA SER A 183 -1.45 9.24 -1.65
C SER A 183 -2.59 8.85 -0.72
N LEU A 184 -2.44 9.15 0.58
CA LEU A 184 -3.43 8.81 1.59
C LEU A 184 -4.81 9.41 1.26
N GLY A 185 -4.84 10.69 0.85
CA GLY A 185 -6.07 11.39 0.48
C GLY A 185 -6.76 10.77 -0.73
N LYS A 186 -6.01 10.28 -1.71
CA LYS A 186 -6.56 9.55 -2.87
C LYS A 186 -7.19 8.23 -2.44
N ILE A 187 -6.49 7.44 -1.63
CA ILE A 187 -7.01 6.16 -1.13
C ILE A 187 -8.32 6.40 -0.38
N PHE A 188 -8.32 7.29 0.61
CA PHE A 188 -9.53 7.60 1.38
C PHE A 188 -10.65 8.18 0.52
N GLY A 189 -10.34 9.11 -0.38
CA GLY A 189 -11.35 9.70 -1.26
C GLY A 189 -12.02 8.67 -2.16
N LEU A 190 -11.24 7.74 -2.74
CA LEU A 190 -11.76 6.67 -3.59
C LEU A 190 -12.59 5.66 -2.80
N VAL A 191 -12.09 5.21 -1.65
CA VAL A 191 -12.79 4.26 -0.78
C VAL A 191 -14.08 4.89 -0.24
N TRP A 192 -14.00 6.13 0.25
CA TRP A 192 -15.16 6.86 0.77
C TRP A 192 -16.22 7.14 -0.29
N SER A 193 -15.79 7.53 -1.51
CA SER A 193 -16.72 7.69 -2.64
C SER A 193 -17.46 6.39 -2.92
N LYS A 194 -16.76 5.25 -2.92
CA LYS A 194 -17.39 3.95 -3.13
C LYS A 194 -18.28 3.49 -2.00
N LEU A 195 -17.91 3.75 -0.76
CA LEU A 195 -18.76 3.50 0.40
C LEU A 195 -20.05 4.35 0.33
N ARG A 196 -19.95 5.60 -0.13
CA ARG A 196 -21.10 6.50 -0.28
C ARG A 196 -22.03 6.09 -1.42
N GLU A 197 -21.51 5.48 -2.49
CA GLU A 197 -22.32 4.94 -3.59
C GLU A 197 -23.18 3.74 -3.15
N GLY A 198 -22.84 3.07 -2.05
CA GLY A 198 -23.64 1.95 -1.50
C GLY A 198 -23.67 0.68 -2.37
N VAL A 199 -22.89 0.64 -3.45
CA VAL A 199 -22.85 -0.47 -4.41
C VAL A 199 -21.43 -1.04 -4.49
N THR A 200 -21.28 -2.34 -4.24
CA THR A 200 -20.01 -3.06 -4.33
C THR A 200 -19.70 -3.61 -5.72
N GLN A 201 -20.63 -3.48 -6.67
CA GLN A 201 -20.48 -3.96 -8.05
C GLN A 201 -19.82 -2.93 -8.96
N CYS A 202 -18.96 -3.40 -9.84
CA CYS A 202 -18.41 -2.61 -10.93
C CYS A 202 -19.41 -2.62 -12.09
N GLY A 203 -19.82 -1.43 -12.55
CA GLY A 203 -20.52 -1.28 -13.82
C GLY A 203 -19.64 -1.67 -15.00
#